data_AF-A0A2H9RQ60-F1
#
_entry.id   AF-A0A2H9RQ60-F1
#
_cell.length_a   1.000
_cell.length_b   1.000
_cell.length_c   1.000
_cell.angle_alpha   90.00
_cell.angle_beta   90.00
_cell.angle_gamma   90.00
#
_symmetry.space_group_name_H-M   'P 1'
#
loop_
_entity.id
_entity.type
_entity.pdbx_description
1 polymer ?
#
loop_
_entity_poly.entity_id
_entity_poly.type
_entity_poly.pdbx_seq_one_letter_code
_entity_poly.pdbx_strand_id
1 'polypeptide(L)'
;MKEKLFEILGGKTCSSCGFKDERALGITSLYDDSFSSAGRGSDVSSWGKYVSAPELAREELKVLCLNCNEIRQPISKPKENLSKPKSKKSKYFPR
;
A
#
# COMPACT_ATOMS: atom_id res chain seq x y z
N MET A 1 13.86 0.56 -8.28
CA MET A 1 12.71 1.47 -8.02
C MET A 1 12.38 1.57 -6.53
N LYS A 2 12.27 0.45 -5.81
CA LYS A 2 11.96 0.45 -4.36
C LYS A 2 12.97 1.25 -3.51
N GLU A 3 14.27 1.16 -3.83
CA GLU A 3 15.34 1.88 -3.11
C GLU A 3 15.20 3.40 -3.18
N LYS A 4 14.89 3.96 -4.36
CA LYS A 4 14.66 5.41 -4.52
C LYS A 4 13.50 5.91 -3.67
N LEU A 5 12.42 5.13 -3.55
CA LEU A 5 11.32 5.49 -2.66
C LEU A 5 11.75 5.47 -1.19
N PHE A 6 12.56 4.49 -0.77
CA PHE A 6 13.10 4.51 0.59
C PHE A 6 13.93 5.77 0.82
N GLU A 7 14.77 6.20 -0.12
CA GLU A 7 15.53 7.45 0.01
C GLU A 7 14.61 8.68 0.15
N ILE A 8 13.58 8.79 -0.70
CA ILE A 8 12.59 9.89 -0.65
C ILE A 8 11.82 9.90 0.69
N LEU A 9 11.51 8.73 1.23
CA LEU A 9 10.73 8.56 2.46
C LEU A 9 11.55 8.67 3.75
N GLY A 10 12.85 8.98 3.67
CA GLY A 10 13.71 9.16 4.85
C GLY A 10 14.48 7.92 5.28
N GLY A 11 14.65 6.97 4.36
CA GLY A 11 15.50 5.79 4.50
C GLY A 11 14.75 4.50 4.84
N LYS A 12 15.54 3.47 5.14
CA LYS A 12 15.05 2.11 5.42
C LYS A 12 14.76 1.94 6.90
N THR A 13 13.87 2.77 7.45
CA THR A 13 13.45 2.71 8.85
C THR A 13 11.94 2.82 8.97
N CYS A 14 11.33 1.98 9.79
CA CYS A 14 9.91 2.06 10.09
C CYS A 14 9.59 3.38 10.80
N SER A 15 8.68 4.18 10.23
CA SER A 15 8.29 5.47 10.83
C SER A 15 7.54 5.33 12.15
N SER A 16 7.02 4.14 12.47
CA SER A 16 6.22 3.91 13.69
C SER A 16 7.02 3.33 14.86
N CYS A 17 7.97 2.43 14.62
CA CYS A 17 8.68 1.71 15.68
C CYS A 17 10.21 1.76 15.56
N GLY A 18 10.75 2.39 14.51
CA GLY A 18 12.19 2.51 14.32
C GLY A 18 12.89 1.24 13.86
N PHE A 19 12.15 0.21 13.45
CA PHE A 19 12.72 -1.03 12.91
C PHE A 19 13.52 -0.78 11.61
N LYS A 20 14.69 -1.41 11.46
CA LYS A 20 15.67 -1.07 10.40
C LYS A 20 15.93 -2.19 9.39
N ASP A 21 15.48 -3.43 9.64
CA ASP A 21 15.73 -4.51 8.70
C ASP A 21 14.88 -4.33 7.43
N GLU A 22 15.56 -4.14 6.31
CA GLU A 22 14.96 -3.95 4.98
C GLU A 22 13.97 -5.04 4.59
N ARG A 23 14.23 -6.27 5.05
CA ARG A 23 13.41 -7.46 4.76
C ARG A 23 12.01 -7.37 5.35
N ALA A 24 11.85 -6.70 6.49
CA ALA A 24 10.55 -6.54 7.11
C ALA A 24 9.91 -5.18 6.80
N LEU A 25 10.60 -4.30 6.06
CA LEU A 25 10.09 -2.98 5.72
C LEU A 25 9.34 -3.00 4.38
N GLY A 26 8.10 -2.53 4.43
CA GLY A 26 7.23 -2.31 3.30
C GLY A 26 6.90 -0.82 3.13
N ILE A 27 6.63 -0.42 1.90
CA ILE A 27 6.03 0.88 1.60
C ILE A 27 4.54 0.65 1.54
N THR A 28 3.78 1.36 2.38
CA THR A 28 2.32 1.30 2.41
C THR A 28 1.73 2.65 2.06
N SER A 29 0.60 2.65 1.35
CA SER A 29 -0.22 3.85 1.18
C SER A 29 -0.98 4.17 2.48
N LEU A 30 -1.17 5.45 2.76
CA LEU A 30 -1.97 5.93 3.88
C LEU A 30 -3.47 5.85 3.60
N TYR A 31 -3.88 5.86 2.33
CA TYR A 31 -5.27 6.11 1.95
C TYR A 31 -5.98 4.93 1.28
N ASP A 32 -5.24 3.91 0.85
CA ASP A 32 -5.83 2.78 0.14
C ASP A 32 -5.95 1.56 1.07
N ASP A 33 -7.21 1.17 1.32
CA ASP A 33 -7.62 -0.02 2.08
C ASP A 33 -7.62 -1.29 1.21
N SER A 34 -7.05 -1.26 -0.01
CA SER A 34 -6.86 -2.49 -0.79
C SER A 34 -5.72 -3.30 -0.18
N PHE A 35 -6.02 -3.89 0.97
CA PHE A 35 -5.40 -5.12 1.44
C PHE A 35 -5.66 -6.20 0.39
N SER A 36 -4.87 -6.20 -0.67
CA SER A 36 -4.84 -7.27 -1.66
C SER A 36 -3.53 -7.20 -2.41
N SER A 37 -2.56 -7.97 -1.91
CA SER A 37 -1.44 -8.50 -2.69
C SER A 37 -0.25 -7.58 -3.03
N ALA A 38 0.31 -6.89 -2.04
CA ALA A 38 1.75 -6.55 -2.09
C ALA A 38 2.68 -7.79 -2.10
N GLY A 39 2.11 -9.00 -2.08
CA GLY A 39 2.82 -10.28 -2.13
C GLY A 39 2.91 -10.96 -3.51
N ARG A 40 2.20 -10.52 -4.57
CA ARG A 40 2.26 -11.19 -5.88
C ARG A 40 1.69 -10.32 -7.02
N GLY A 41 2.52 -9.41 -7.54
CA GLY A 41 2.56 -9.20 -9.00
C GLY A 41 1.66 -8.17 -9.69
N SER A 42 1.15 -7.10 -9.04
CA SER A 42 0.36 -6.09 -9.79
C SER A 42 0.74 -4.60 -9.65
N ASP A 43 1.68 -4.21 -8.79
CA ASP A 43 1.87 -2.78 -8.46
C ASP A 43 3.24 -2.19 -8.82
N VAL A 44 4.01 -2.78 -9.73
CA VAL A 44 5.30 -2.18 -10.14
C VAL A 44 5.07 -0.87 -10.93
N SER A 45 3.95 -0.75 -11.64
CA SER A 45 3.59 0.44 -12.44
C SER A 45 3.09 1.62 -11.60
N SER A 46 2.59 1.40 -10.39
CA SER A 46 1.94 2.41 -9.55
C SER A 46 2.92 3.31 -8.79
N TRP A 47 4.18 2.88 -8.64
CA TRP A 47 5.19 3.61 -7.87
C TRP A 47 5.90 4.70 -8.67
N GLY A 48 5.85 4.63 -10.01
CA GLY A 48 6.55 5.58 -10.89
C GLY A 48 6.15 7.03 -10.63
N LYS A 49 4.86 7.29 -10.37
CA LYS A 49 4.35 8.64 -10.06
C LYS A 49 5.00 9.24 -8.81
N TYR A 50 5.27 8.42 -7.80
CA TYR A 50 5.86 8.85 -6.53
C TYR A 50 7.38 9.08 -6.65
N VAL A 51 8.05 8.39 -7.57
CA VAL A 51 9.47 8.67 -7.89
C VAL A 51 9.60 10.02 -8.60
N SER A 52 8.68 10.35 -9.51
CA SER A 52 8.67 11.62 -10.22
C SER A 52 8.17 12.79 -9.37
N ALA A 53 7.37 12.53 -8.33
CA ALA A 53 6.83 13.52 -7.41
C ALA A 53 7.10 13.13 -5.95
N PRO A 54 8.29 13.47 -5.40
CA PRO A 54 8.69 13.05 -4.07
C PRO A 54 7.83 13.65 -2.95
N GLU A 55 7.27 14.85 -3.16
CA GLU A 55 6.37 15.49 -2.19
C GLU A 55 5.07 14.68 -2.00
N LEU A 56 4.45 14.24 -3.10
CA LEU A 56 3.28 13.34 -3.07
C LEU A 56 3.62 12.00 -2.42
N ALA A 57 4.83 11.49 -2.65
CA ALA A 57 5.27 10.24 -2.03
C ALA A 57 5.29 10.36 -0.50
N ARG A 58 5.80 11.47 0.04
CA ARG A 58 5.91 11.70 1.49
C ARG A 58 4.56 11.95 2.16
N GLU A 59 3.62 12.51 1.41
CA GLU A 59 2.25 12.75 1.89
C GLU A 59 1.40 11.48 1.89
N GLU A 60 1.48 10.68 0.83
CA GLU A 60 0.59 9.51 0.65
C GLU A 60 1.19 8.20 1.14
N LEU A 61 2.51 8.09 1.28
CA LEU A 61 3.19 6.83 1.60
C LEU A 61 3.91 6.88 2.95
N LYS A 62 4.01 5.70 3.58
CA LYS A 62 4.87 5.48 4.75
C LYS A 62 5.66 4.19 4.62
N VAL A 63 6.84 4.20 5.22
CA VAL A 63 7.63 3.00 5.45
C VAL A 63 7.21 2.40 6.78
N LEU A 64 6.62 1.21 6.76
CA LEU A 64 6.24 0.46 7.95
C LEU A 64 6.86 -0.92 7.94
N CYS A 65 7.16 -1.46 9.12
CA CYS A 65 7.48 -2.88 9.22
C CYS A 65 6.20 -3.71 9.08
N LEU A 66 6.33 -5.00 8.74
CA LEU A 66 5.20 -5.93 8.62
C LEU A 66 4.27 -5.85 9.84
N ASN A 67 4.81 -5.86 11.06
CA ASN A 67 3.99 -5.80 12.26
C ASN A 67 3.23 -4.46 12.40
N CYS A 68 3.89 -3.32 12.18
CA CYS A 68 3.24 -2.01 12.22
C CYS A 68 2.20 -1.84 11.11
N ASN A 69 2.44 -2.48 9.96
CA ASN A 69 1.48 -2.50 8.86
C ASN A 69 0.23 -3.30 9.21
N GLU A 70 0.38 -4.47 9.84
CA GLU A 70 -0.75 -5.35 10.20
C GLU A 70 -1.61 -4.76 11.34
N ILE A 71 -1.00 -4.12 12.34
CA ILE A 71 -1.76 -3.55 13.47
C ILE A 71 -2.37 -2.17 13.15
N ARG A 72 -2.00 -1.58 12.03
CA ARG A 72 -2.46 -0.25 11.66
C ARG A 72 -3.95 -0.31 11.32
N GLN A 73 -4.72 0.59 11.94
CA GLN A 73 -6.08 0.84 11.49
C GLN A 73 -6.06 1.63 10.17
N PRO A 74 -6.80 1.19 9.15
CA PRO A 74 -6.91 1.95 7.92
C PRO A 74 -7.56 3.31 8.20
N ILE A 75 -6.90 4.37 7.74
CA ILE A 75 -7.49 5.71 7.78
C ILE A 75 -8.52 5.72 6.65
N SER A 76 -9.77 5.49 7.01
CA SER A 76 -10.88 5.58 6.05
C SER A 76 -10.97 7.03 5.57
N LYS A 77 -10.63 7.30 4.30
CA LYS A 77 -11.22 8.47 3.62
C LYS A 77 -12.74 8.28 3.67
N PRO A 78 -13.54 9.32 3.96
CA PRO A 78 -14.99 9.22 3.81
C PRO A 78 -15.26 8.76 2.37
N LYS A 79 -15.87 7.58 2.25
CA LYS A 79 -16.20 6.95 0.98
C LYS A 79 -17.31 7.76 0.32
N GLU A 80 -16.96 8.85 -0.35
CA GLU A 80 -17.85 9.42 -1.33
C GLU A 80 -17.72 8.57 -2.61
N ASN A 81 -18.71 7.69 -2.80
CA ASN A 81 -19.02 6.97 -4.05
C ASN A 81 -18.02 5.92 -4.56
N LEU A 82 -17.79 4.84 -3.79
CA LEU A 82 -17.40 3.56 -4.40
C LEU A 82 -18.55 2.56 -4.37
N SER A 83 -19.50 2.78 -5.28
CA SER A 83 -20.55 1.83 -5.65
C SER A 83 -19.89 0.56 -6.18
N LYS A 84 -19.62 -0.42 -5.31
CA LYS A 84 -19.22 -1.77 -5.74
C LYS A 84 -20.36 -2.37 -6.59
N PRO A 85 -20.18 -2.69 -7.88
CA PRO A 85 -21.13 -3.55 -8.54
C PRO A 85 -20.98 -4.95 -7.95
N LYS A 86 -22.02 -5.44 -7.27
CA LYS A 86 -22.12 -6.85 -6.84
C LYS A 86 -22.05 -7.72 -8.11
N SER A 87 -20.92 -8.37 -8.36
CA SER A 87 -20.81 -9.34 -9.45
C SER A 87 -21.79 -10.49 -9.20
N LYS A 88 -22.64 -10.74 -10.19
CA LYS A 88 -23.82 -11.60 -10.16
C LYS A 88 -23.47 -13.07 -9.87
N LYS A 89 -24.38 -13.74 -9.15
CA LYS A 89 -24.42 -15.17 -8.80
C LYS A 89 -23.94 -16.08 -9.94
N SER A 90 -23.14 -17.08 -9.57
CA SER A 90 -22.71 -18.20 -10.42
C SER A 90 -23.91 -18.86 -11.11
N LYS A 91 -23.83 -19.04 -12.43
CA LYS A 91 -24.79 -19.86 -13.19
C LYS A 91 -24.54 -21.33 -12.86
N TYR A 92 -25.50 -21.97 -12.21
CA TYR A 92 -25.56 -23.42 -12.05
C TYR A 92 -25.81 -24.06 -13.41
N PHE A 93 -24.94 -25.00 -13.81
CA PHE A 93 -25.16 -25.87 -14.97
C PHE A 93 -25.42 -27.28 -14.43
N PRO A 94 -26.63 -27.86 -14.61
CA PRO A 94 -26.85 -29.27 -14.30
C PRO A 94 -26.15 -30.16 -15.35
N ARG A 95 -25.75 -31.35 -14.91
CA ARG A 95 -25.13 -32.42 -15.71
C ARG A 95 -26.10 -33.03 -16.71
#